data_AF-A0A7V2W7T5-F1
#
_entry.id   AF-A0A7V2W7T5-F1
#
_cell.length_a   1.000
_cell.length_b   1.000
_cell.length_c   1.000
_cell.angle_alpha   90.00
_cell.angle_beta   90.00
_cell.angle_gamma   90.00
#
_symmetry.space_group_name_H-M   'P 1'
#
loop_
_entity.id
_entity.type
_entity.pdbx_description
1 polymer ?
#
loop_
_entity_poly.entity_id
_entity_poly.type
_entity_poly.pdbx_seq_one_letter_code
_entity_poly.pdbx_strand_id
1 'polypeptide(L)'
;MKKTKNRWTPPPADFKLAPSEAHLWRVGLDIPPSRQSSFWDILSDDEKQRANRFRFEKDKRRYIAGRAVLRNLLAQYLNKKPAEIHFRYGPQGKPFSENGLSLKFNLSNSAHLALIGFVLNDELGVDLEDAGREVETTLVAKHFFSKKETERLLALPAHQQQTAFYNCWTRKEAFIKAKGDGLSFPLDQFEVSLRPNEKAELLATYWDEKEKEKWSLFSVAPMDGFVGALAVEGKIKKVKYWDWEKNIGPVK
;
A
#
# COMPACT_ATOMS: atom_id res chain seq x y z
N MET A 1 28.50 -3.46 -2.82
CA MET A 1 27.10 -3.40 -2.37
C MET A 1 27.04 -2.69 -1.02
N LYS A 2 26.52 -1.45 -0.96
CA LYS A 2 26.30 -0.77 0.33
C LYS A 2 25.10 -1.46 1.00
N LYS A 3 25.31 -2.10 2.15
CA LYS A 3 24.21 -2.62 3.00
C LYS A 3 23.27 -1.45 3.29
N THR A 4 22.11 -1.42 2.66
CA THR A 4 21.03 -0.49 3.00
C THR A 4 20.66 -0.77 4.46
N LYS A 5 20.81 0.23 5.34
CA LYS A 5 20.26 0.14 6.70
C LYS A 5 18.80 -0.30 6.58
N ASN A 6 18.43 -1.37 7.27
CA ASN A 6 17.03 -1.83 7.29
C ASN A 6 16.17 -0.67 7.82
N ARG A 7 15.39 -0.06 6.92
CA ARG A 7 14.56 1.11 7.25
C ARG A 7 13.33 0.75 8.07
N TRP A 8 12.99 -0.54 8.12
CA TRP A 8 11.83 -1.08 8.81
C TRP A 8 12.22 -1.46 10.24
N THR A 9 11.57 -0.83 11.20
CA THR A 9 11.84 -1.05 12.64
C THR A 9 10.56 -1.40 13.37
N PRO A 10 10.63 -2.09 14.52
CA PRO A 10 9.48 -2.19 15.41
C PRO A 10 8.97 -0.78 15.78
N PRO A 11 7.66 -0.58 15.93
CA PRO A 11 7.13 0.70 16.38
C PRO A 11 7.46 0.95 17.86
N PRO A 12 7.56 2.22 18.29
CA PRO A 12 7.49 2.54 19.72
C PRO A 12 6.10 2.19 20.27
N ALA A 13 5.98 1.99 21.59
CA ALA A 13 4.71 1.60 22.21
C ALA A 13 3.57 2.62 22.01
N ASP A 14 3.91 3.90 21.86
CA ASP A 14 2.99 5.03 21.77
C ASP A 14 3.17 5.81 20.45
N PHE A 15 3.32 5.11 19.32
CA PHE A 15 3.46 5.79 18.04
C PHE A 15 2.29 6.73 17.76
N LYS A 16 2.61 7.98 17.43
CA LYS A 16 1.64 9.00 17.00
C LYS A 16 1.97 9.46 15.60
N LEU A 17 0.92 9.66 14.81
CA LEU A 17 1.01 10.20 13.47
C LEU A 17 0.87 11.72 13.56
N ALA A 18 1.88 12.45 13.09
CA ALA A 18 1.84 13.92 13.05
C ALA A 18 1.36 14.42 11.68
N PRO A 19 0.86 15.67 11.59
CA PRO A 19 0.58 16.30 10.30
C PRO A 19 1.81 16.30 9.38
N SER A 20 1.59 16.15 8.07
CA SER A 20 2.65 16.02 7.06
C SER A 20 3.62 14.83 7.26
N GLU A 21 3.27 13.87 8.12
CA GLU A 21 3.92 12.56 8.20
C GLU A 21 3.02 11.48 7.59
N ALA A 22 3.65 10.44 7.06
CA ALA A 22 2.99 9.18 6.74
C ALA A 22 3.60 8.05 7.57
N HIS A 23 2.76 7.17 8.09
CA HIS A 23 3.23 5.88 8.64
C HIS A 23 2.98 4.79 7.62
N LEU A 24 3.98 3.96 7.36
CA LEU A 24 3.88 2.81 6.48
C LEU A 24 4.29 1.55 7.21
N TRP A 25 3.42 0.56 7.21
CA TRP A 25 3.60 -0.71 7.91
C TRP A 25 3.81 -1.83 6.92
N ARG A 26 4.85 -2.64 7.12
CA ARG A 26 4.97 -3.95 6.47
C ARG A 26 4.40 -5.03 7.38
N VAL A 27 3.66 -5.97 6.80
CA VAL A 27 2.93 -7.00 7.54
C VAL A 27 3.09 -8.35 6.84
N GLY A 28 3.70 -9.33 7.53
CA GLY A 28 3.65 -10.72 7.09
C GLY A 28 2.24 -11.31 7.31
N LEU A 29 1.65 -11.86 6.25
CA LEU A 29 0.28 -12.37 6.25
C LEU A 29 0.17 -13.86 6.59
N ASP A 30 1.28 -14.59 6.53
CA ASP A 30 1.35 -16.00 6.93
C ASP A 30 1.49 -16.09 8.46
N ILE A 31 0.36 -15.92 9.15
CA ILE A 31 0.29 -15.92 10.62
C ILE A 31 0.29 -17.33 11.22
N PRO A 32 0.88 -17.52 12.41
CA PRO A 32 0.87 -18.82 13.08
C PRO A 32 -0.56 -19.25 13.48
N PRO A 33 -0.85 -20.56 13.50
CA PRO A 33 -2.17 -21.08 13.89
C PRO A 33 -2.68 -20.56 15.24
N SER A 34 -1.78 -20.33 16.20
CA SER A 34 -2.12 -19.83 17.54
C SER A 34 -2.78 -18.44 17.57
N ARG A 35 -2.67 -17.66 16.48
CA ARG A 35 -3.31 -16.32 16.37
C ARG A 35 -4.55 -16.32 15.48
N GLN A 36 -4.88 -17.44 14.82
CA GLN A 36 -6.00 -17.46 13.87
C GLN A 36 -7.34 -17.21 14.54
N SER A 37 -7.60 -17.80 15.71
CA SER A 37 -8.85 -17.58 16.45
C SER A 37 -8.99 -16.12 16.87
N SER A 38 -7.99 -15.56 17.56
CA SER A 38 -8.08 -14.18 18.04
C SER A 38 -8.19 -13.16 16.91
N PHE A 39 -7.60 -13.44 15.74
CA PHE A 39 -7.77 -12.61 14.56
C PHE A 39 -9.18 -12.72 14.00
N TRP A 40 -9.73 -13.93 13.92
CA TRP A 40 -11.10 -14.16 13.49
C TRP A 40 -12.12 -13.46 14.40
N ASP A 41 -11.89 -13.48 15.70
CA ASP A 41 -12.84 -12.97 16.70
C ASP A 41 -13.03 -11.45 16.62
N ILE A 42 -12.02 -10.70 16.16
CA ILE A 42 -12.08 -9.24 16.02
C ILE A 42 -12.65 -8.76 14.67
N LEU A 43 -12.84 -9.65 13.69
CA LEU A 43 -13.45 -9.31 12.41
C LEU A 43 -14.96 -9.07 12.57
N SER A 44 -15.49 -8.13 11.79
CA SER A 44 -16.94 -7.96 11.66
C SER A 44 -17.57 -9.07 10.81
N ASP A 45 -18.89 -9.18 10.87
CA ASP A 45 -19.61 -10.24 10.15
C ASP A 45 -19.48 -10.12 8.63
N ASP A 46 -19.44 -8.91 8.07
CA ASP A 46 -19.20 -8.70 6.63
C ASP A 46 -17.79 -9.17 6.22
N GLU A 47 -16.79 -8.95 7.08
CA GLU A 47 -15.42 -9.41 6.84
C GLU A 47 -15.32 -10.93 6.95
N LYS A 48 -15.98 -11.54 7.94
CA LYS A 48 -16.05 -13.01 8.09
C LYS A 48 -16.75 -13.64 6.89
N GLN A 49 -17.86 -13.06 6.44
CA GLN A 49 -18.56 -13.50 5.23
C GLN A 49 -17.66 -13.39 4.00
N ARG A 50 -16.94 -12.28 3.82
CA ARG A 50 -15.99 -12.11 2.71
C ARG A 50 -14.84 -13.11 2.79
N ALA A 51 -14.28 -13.36 3.98
CA ALA A 51 -13.23 -14.35 4.20
C ALA A 51 -13.70 -15.75 3.77
N ASN A 52 -14.94 -16.11 4.06
CA ASN A 52 -15.52 -17.41 3.69
C ASN A 52 -15.82 -17.58 2.19
N ARG A 53 -15.73 -16.51 1.38
CA ARG A 53 -15.90 -16.59 -0.09
C ARG A 53 -14.60 -16.91 -0.83
N PHE A 54 -13.45 -16.88 -0.17
CA PHE A 54 -12.20 -17.25 -0.82
C PHE A 54 -12.18 -18.74 -1.17
N ARG A 55 -11.79 -19.05 -2.42
CA ARG A 55 -11.69 -20.42 -2.90
C ARG A 55 -10.56 -21.20 -2.22
N PHE A 56 -9.44 -20.54 -1.94
CA PHE A 56 -8.26 -21.16 -1.36
C PHE A 56 -8.08 -20.76 0.10
N GLU A 57 -7.88 -21.74 0.98
CA GLU A 57 -7.66 -21.51 2.41
C GLU A 57 -6.46 -20.60 2.71
N LYS A 58 -5.43 -20.64 1.85
CA LYS A 58 -4.28 -19.75 1.95
C LYS A 58 -4.67 -18.27 1.80
N ASP A 59 -5.50 -17.96 0.81
CA ASP A 59 -5.95 -16.58 0.55
C ASP A 59 -6.92 -16.11 1.64
N LYS A 60 -7.80 -17.01 2.11
CA LYS A 60 -8.67 -16.77 3.27
C LYS A 60 -7.87 -16.36 4.50
N ARG A 61 -6.85 -17.14 4.87
CA ARG A 61 -5.98 -16.87 6.03
C ARG A 61 -5.25 -15.53 5.90
N ARG A 62 -4.71 -15.24 4.72
CA ARG A 62 -4.02 -13.97 4.44
C ARG A 62 -4.96 -12.77 4.48
N TYR A 63 -6.19 -12.93 3.99
CA TYR A 63 -7.22 -11.91 4.11
C TYR A 63 -7.55 -11.62 5.58
N ILE A 64 -7.79 -12.67 6.38
CA ILE A 64 -8.05 -12.54 7.83
C ILE A 64 -6.88 -11.83 8.52
N ALA A 65 -5.64 -12.23 8.23
CA ALA A 65 -4.44 -11.60 8.76
C ALA A 65 -4.37 -10.10 8.44
N GLY A 66 -4.53 -9.73 7.16
CA GLY A 66 -4.48 -8.33 6.74
C GLY A 66 -5.56 -7.48 7.39
N ARG A 67 -6.79 -7.99 7.51
CA ARG A 67 -7.91 -7.28 8.16
C ARG A 67 -7.73 -7.14 9.66
N ALA A 68 -7.34 -8.22 10.34
CA ALA A 68 -7.09 -8.20 11.77
C ALA A 68 -5.96 -7.22 12.13
N VAL A 69 -4.86 -7.19 11.35
CA VAL A 69 -3.76 -6.25 11.59
C VAL A 69 -4.19 -4.81 11.34
N LEU A 70 -4.94 -4.55 10.26
CA LEU A 70 -5.49 -3.22 9.98
C LEU A 70 -6.38 -2.72 11.14
N ARG A 71 -7.27 -3.58 11.67
CA ARG A 71 -8.11 -3.26 12.84
C ARG A 71 -7.28 -2.94 14.07
N ASN A 72 -6.26 -3.74 14.37
CA ASN A 72 -5.38 -3.51 15.53
C ASN A 72 -4.56 -2.21 15.41
N LEU A 73 -4.13 -1.85 14.21
CA LEU A 73 -3.43 -0.59 13.96
C LEU A 73 -4.37 0.61 14.13
N LEU A 74 -5.55 0.55 13.52
CA LEU A 74 -6.57 1.59 13.68
C LEU A 74 -7.02 1.75 15.13
N ALA A 75 -7.23 0.65 15.85
CA ALA A 75 -7.52 0.65 17.28
C ALA A 75 -6.52 1.48 18.08
N GLN A 76 -5.23 1.37 17.80
CA GLN A 76 -4.20 2.16 18.48
C GLN A 76 -4.22 3.64 18.08
N TYR A 77 -4.33 3.97 16.79
CA TYR A 77 -4.42 5.37 16.37
C TYR A 77 -5.67 6.07 16.92
N LEU A 78 -6.77 5.33 17.08
CA LEU A 78 -8.08 5.86 17.46
C LEU A 78 -8.39 5.67 18.95
N ASN A 79 -7.50 5.01 19.70
CA ASN A 79 -7.72 4.63 21.10
C ASN A 79 -9.06 3.89 21.32
N LYS A 80 -9.31 2.86 20.50
CA LYS A 80 -10.54 2.02 20.52
C LYS A 80 -10.20 0.54 20.55
N LYS A 81 -11.18 -0.33 20.81
CA LYS A 81 -10.97 -1.78 20.62
C LYS A 81 -10.99 -2.14 19.14
N PRO A 82 -10.21 -3.14 18.68
CA PRO A 82 -10.20 -3.57 17.28
C PRO A 82 -11.59 -3.97 16.73
N ALA A 83 -12.42 -4.60 17.55
CA ALA A 83 -13.79 -5.00 17.18
C ALA A 83 -14.75 -3.80 17.03
N GLU A 84 -14.45 -2.66 17.64
CA GLU A 84 -15.27 -1.43 17.58
C GLU A 84 -14.94 -0.57 16.34
N ILE A 85 -13.96 -0.96 15.54
CA ILE A 85 -13.66 -0.29 14.27
C ILE A 85 -14.74 -0.62 13.25
N HIS A 86 -15.45 0.41 12.81
CA HIS A 86 -16.48 0.30 11.78
C HIS A 86 -15.89 0.73 10.44
N PHE A 87 -15.88 -0.19 9.47
CA PHE A 87 -15.49 0.10 8.10
C PHE A 87 -16.72 0.41 7.26
N ARG A 88 -16.58 1.44 6.43
CA ARG A 88 -17.45 1.72 5.29
C ARG A 88 -16.64 1.52 4.02
N TYR A 89 -17.33 1.35 2.90
CA TYR A 89 -16.70 1.10 1.61
C TYR A 89 -17.13 2.17 0.62
N GLY A 90 -16.15 2.77 -0.05
CA GLY A 90 -16.41 3.68 -1.16
C GLY A 90 -16.96 2.94 -2.39
N PRO A 91 -17.35 3.66 -3.45
CA PRO A 91 -17.92 3.08 -4.67
C PRO A 91 -17.07 1.95 -5.28
N GLN A 92 -15.74 2.09 -5.20
CA GLN A 92 -14.77 1.12 -5.72
C GLN A 92 -14.29 0.10 -4.67
N GLY A 93 -14.98 -0.03 -3.54
CA GLY A 93 -14.66 -1.00 -2.49
C GLY A 93 -13.46 -0.63 -1.61
N LYS A 94 -12.89 0.58 -1.73
CA LYS A 94 -11.86 1.11 -0.83
C LYS A 94 -12.44 1.24 0.58
N PRO A 95 -11.91 0.53 1.59
CA PRO A 95 -12.38 0.69 2.96
C PRO A 95 -11.94 2.03 3.53
N PHE A 96 -12.82 2.65 4.30
CA PHE A 96 -12.55 3.83 5.12
C PHE A 96 -13.25 3.70 6.48
N SER A 97 -12.88 4.52 7.45
CA SER A 97 -13.52 4.53 8.77
C SER A 97 -13.83 5.97 9.17
N GLU A 98 -15.07 6.23 9.58
CA GLU A 98 -15.46 7.51 10.18
C GLU A 98 -14.96 7.54 11.63
N ASN A 99 -13.91 8.32 11.87
CA ASN A 99 -13.12 8.21 13.10
C ASN A 99 -12.91 9.52 13.88
N GLY A 100 -13.45 10.64 13.39
CA GLY A 100 -13.36 11.95 14.06
C GLY A 100 -11.96 12.60 14.09
N LEU A 101 -10.92 11.89 13.65
CA LEU A 101 -9.52 12.35 13.68
C LEU A 101 -8.94 12.65 12.28
N SER A 102 -9.77 12.66 11.23
CA SER A 102 -9.34 12.80 9.83
C SER A 102 -8.25 11.79 9.42
N LEU A 103 -8.16 10.67 10.13
CA LEU A 103 -7.19 9.61 9.85
C LEU A 103 -7.63 8.85 8.60
N LYS A 104 -6.75 8.77 7.62
CA LYS A 104 -6.96 8.00 6.39
C LYS A 104 -5.97 6.84 6.34
N PHE A 105 -6.38 5.75 5.74
CA PHE A 105 -5.52 4.58 5.55
C PHE A 105 -5.72 3.97 4.16
N ASN A 106 -4.72 3.21 3.72
CA ASN A 106 -4.83 2.35 2.55
C ASN A 106 -4.04 1.06 2.77
N LEU A 107 -4.48 -0.03 2.16
CA LEU A 107 -3.87 -1.34 2.27
C LEU A 107 -3.70 -1.94 0.89
N SER A 108 -2.50 -2.47 0.62
CA SER A 108 -2.24 -3.33 -0.52
C SER A 108 -1.53 -4.60 -0.06
N ASN A 109 -1.76 -5.71 -0.75
CA ASN A 109 -1.08 -6.96 -0.47
C ASN A 109 -0.66 -7.65 -1.76
N SER A 110 0.48 -8.36 -1.69
CA SER A 110 0.94 -9.22 -2.75
C SER A 110 1.67 -10.41 -2.14
N ALA A 111 1.38 -11.60 -2.68
CA ALA A 111 1.81 -12.87 -2.12
C ALA A 111 1.56 -12.96 -0.59
N HIS A 112 2.63 -13.04 0.21
CA HIS A 112 2.60 -13.25 1.66
C HIS A 112 2.76 -11.96 2.47
N LEU A 113 2.80 -10.80 1.81
CA LEU A 113 3.15 -9.53 2.42
C LEU A 113 2.05 -8.48 2.16
N ALA A 114 1.84 -7.60 3.13
CA ALA A 114 1.00 -6.41 2.97
C ALA A 114 1.74 -5.14 3.35
N LEU A 115 1.35 -4.04 2.70
CA LEU A 115 1.64 -2.67 3.09
C LEU A 115 0.37 -2.01 3.59
N ILE A 116 0.47 -1.31 4.72
CA ILE A 116 -0.62 -0.48 5.25
C ILE A 116 -0.10 0.93 5.51
N GLY A 117 -0.66 1.91 4.81
CA GLY A 117 -0.33 3.32 4.97
C GLY A 117 -1.33 4.05 5.86
N PHE A 118 -0.87 5.07 6.58
CA PHE A 118 -1.70 6.02 7.34
C PHE A 118 -1.21 7.45 7.15
N VAL A 119 -2.14 8.39 6.99
CA VAL A 119 -1.92 9.84 6.95
C VAL A 119 -3.06 10.57 7.69
N LEU A 120 -2.83 11.82 8.08
CA LEU A 120 -3.87 12.72 8.59
C LEU A 120 -4.26 13.72 7.51
N ASN A 121 -5.56 14.01 7.37
CA ASN A 121 -6.15 15.05 6.52
C ASN A 121 -6.00 14.87 4.99
N ASP A 122 -4.99 14.12 4.54
CA ASP A 122 -4.71 13.90 3.12
C ASP A 122 -5.25 12.55 2.62
N GLU A 123 -5.50 12.43 1.32
CA GLU A 123 -5.78 11.14 0.69
C GLU A 123 -4.49 10.36 0.43
N LEU A 124 -4.54 9.03 0.58
CA LEU A 124 -3.41 8.16 0.29
C LEU A 124 -3.80 6.87 -0.43
N GLY A 125 -2.81 6.33 -1.12
CA GLY A 125 -2.82 5.01 -1.71
C GLY A 125 -1.46 4.36 -1.56
N VAL A 126 -1.48 3.06 -1.31
CA VAL A 126 -0.29 2.21 -1.28
C VAL A 126 -0.46 1.10 -2.29
N ASP A 127 0.65 0.70 -2.89
CA ASP A 127 0.68 -0.48 -3.73
C ASP A 127 1.93 -1.32 -3.48
N LEU A 128 1.81 -2.62 -3.73
CA LEU A 128 2.83 -3.63 -3.44
C LEU A 128 2.70 -4.75 -4.45
N GLU A 129 3.82 -5.14 -5.06
CA GLU A 129 3.91 -6.25 -5.98
C GLU A 129 5.12 -7.14 -5.69
N ASP A 130 4.92 -8.45 -5.88
CA ASP A 130 5.97 -9.47 -5.92
C ASP A 130 6.65 -9.44 -7.30
N ALA A 131 7.82 -8.82 -7.35
CA ALA A 131 8.61 -8.67 -8.56
C ALA A 131 9.40 -9.95 -8.93
N GLY A 132 9.34 -11.00 -8.10
CA GLY A 132 9.85 -12.32 -8.43
C GLY A 132 8.95 -13.11 -9.37
N ARG A 133 7.71 -12.64 -9.61
CA ARG A 133 6.78 -13.27 -10.54
C ARG A 133 7.18 -13.00 -11.99
N GLU A 134 7.18 -14.06 -12.81
CA GLU A 134 7.34 -13.92 -14.26
C GLU A 134 6.08 -13.30 -14.85
N VAL A 135 6.25 -12.11 -15.44
CA VAL A 135 5.21 -11.35 -16.14
C VAL A 135 5.83 -10.81 -17.42
N GLU A 136 5.06 -10.84 -18.52
CA GLU A 136 5.39 -10.18 -19.79
C GLU A 136 5.32 -8.65 -19.65
N THR A 137 6.23 -8.07 -18.86
CA THR A 137 6.23 -6.67 -18.43
C THR A 137 6.14 -5.68 -19.60
N THR A 138 6.81 -5.97 -20.72
CA THR A 138 6.73 -5.17 -21.94
C THR A 138 5.34 -5.16 -22.56
N LEU A 139 4.65 -6.31 -22.60
CA LEU A 139 3.31 -6.40 -23.16
C LEU A 139 2.31 -5.64 -22.30
N VAL A 140 2.41 -5.81 -20.97
CA VAL A 140 1.56 -5.09 -20.01
C VAL A 140 1.80 -3.59 -20.10
N ALA A 141 3.06 -3.14 -20.13
CA ALA A 141 3.41 -1.73 -20.29
C ALA A 141 2.77 -1.11 -21.53
N LYS A 142 2.83 -1.79 -22.69
CA LYS A 142 2.23 -1.30 -23.94
C LYS A 142 0.71 -1.11 -23.88
N HIS A 143 0.02 -1.85 -23.01
CA HIS A 143 -1.45 -1.77 -22.87
C HIS A 143 -1.89 -0.72 -21.84
N PHE A 144 -1.10 -0.48 -20.80
CA PHE A 144 -1.54 0.33 -19.66
C PHE A 144 -0.72 1.60 -19.43
N PHE A 145 0.54 1.67 -19.86
CA PHE A 145 1.36 2.87 -19.65
C PHE A 145 1.18 3.87 -20.77
N SER A 146 1.45 5.14 -20.48
CA SER A 146 1.50 6.15 -21.53
C SER A 146 2.57 5.80 -22.58
N LYS A 147 2.42 6.34 -23.79
CA LYS A 147 3.41 6.17 -24.86
C LYS A 147 4.82 6.56 -24.41
N LYS A 148 4.96 7.69 -23.71
CA LYS A 148 6.28 8.18 -23.23
C LYS A 148 6.87 7.30 -22.13
N GLU A 149 6.05 6.74 -21.24
CA GLU A 149 6.53 5.79 -20.22
C GLU A 149 7.01 4.48 -20.88
N THR A 150 6.25 3.99 -21.86
CA THR A 150 6.62 2.80 -22.63
C THR A 150 7.93 3.00 -23.38
N GLU A 151 8.10 4.11 -24.09
CA GLU A 151 9.35 4.46 -24.77
C GLU A 151 10.53 4.55 -23.80
N ARG A 152 10.35 5.22 -22.65
CA ARG A 152 11.38 5.32 -21.60
C ARG A 152 11.74 3.96 -21.01
N LEU A 153 10.76 3.08 -20.80
CA LEU A 153 10.97 1.73 -20.30
C LEU A 153 11.78 0.89 -21.28
N LEU A 154 11.40 0.90 -22.57
CA LEU A 154 12.06 0.10 -23.61
C LEU A 154 13.47 0.59 -23.95
N ALA A 155 13.75 1.87 -23.72
CA ALA A 155 15.09 2.43 -23.87
C ALA A 155 16.08 2.02 -22.76
N LEU A 156 15.60 1.40 -21.67
CA LEU A 156 16.48 0.93 -20.58
C LEU A 156 17.20 -0.37 -20.96
N PRO A 157 18.40 -0.61 -20.39
CA PRO A 157 19.03 -1.92 -20.44
C PRO A 157 18.09 -3.02 -19.94
N ALA A 158 18.09 -4.19 -20.59
CA ALA A 158 17.16 -5.29 -20.29
C ALA A 158 17.09 -5.65 -18.79
N HIS A 159 18.25 -5.67 -18.11
CA HIS A 159 18.35 -5.97 -16.67
C HIS A 159 17.69 -4.93 -15.74
N GLN A 160 17.30 -3.75 -16.26
CA GLN A 160 16.60 -2.70 -15.50
C GLN A 160 15.12 -2.61 -15.85
N GLN A 161 14.68 -3.19 -16.96
CA GLN A 161 13.32 -3.04 -17.46
C GLN A 161 12.29 -3.61 -16.48
N GLN A 162 12.55 -4.78 -15.91
CA GLN A 162 11.63 -5.40 -14.94
C GLN A 162 11.43 -4.50 -13.70
N THR A 163 12.52 -4.05 -13.08
CA THR A 163 12.45 -3.13 -11.92
C THR A 163 11.74 -1.82 -12.29
N ALA A 164 12.02 -1.28 -13.47
CA ALA A 164 11.40 -0.05 -13.93
C ALA A 164 9.90 -0.20 -14.21
N PHE A 165 9.48 -1.35 -14.75
CA PHE A 165 8.09 -1.71 -14.93
C PHE A 165 7.36 -1.73 -13.58
N TYR A 166 7.86 -2.47 -12.59
CA TYR A 166 7.22 -2.54 -11.27
C TYR A 166 7.22 -1.19 -10.54
N ASN A 167 8.28 -0.39 -10.69
CA ASN A 167 8.29 0.98 -10.17
C ASN A 167 7.14 1.80 -10.78
N CYS A 168 6.99 1.76 -12.11
CA CYS A 168 5.93 2.48 -12.80
C CYS A 168 4.55 1.97 -12.36
N TRP A 169 4.32 0.66 -12.45
CA TRP A 169 3.07 0.01 -12.08
C TRP A 169 2.61 0.38 -10.67
N THR A 170 3.46 0.14 -9.68
CA THR A 170 3.10 0.37 -8.27
C THR A 170 2.86 1.85 -7.97
N ARG A 171 3.63 2.77 -8.59
CA ARG A 171 3.41 4.23 -8.44
C ARG A 171 2.07 4.66 -9.03
N LYS A 172 1.69 4.14 -10.19
CA LYS A 172 0.42 4.44 -10.84
C LYS A 172 -0.76 3.90 -10.04
N GLU A 173 -0.69 2.64 -9.61
CA GLU A 173 -1.72 2.01 -8.76
C GLU A 173 -1.87 2.73 -7.42
N ALA A 174 -0.75 3.09 -6.76
CA ALA A 174 -0.80 3.85 -5.52
C ALA A 174 -1.48 5.22 -5.71
N PHE A 175 -1.17 5.93 -6.81
CA PHE A 175 -1.80 7.21 -7.14
C PHE A 175 -3.32 7.06 -7.35
N ILE A 176 -3.76 6.07 -8.12
CA ILE A 176 -5.19 5.83 -8.39
C ILE A 176 -5.94 5.40 -7.13
N LYS A 177 -5.32 4.54 -6.31
CA LYS A 177 -5.87 4.15 -5.00
C LYS A 177 -6.05 5.35 -4.08
N ALA A 178 -5.19 6.36 -4.18
CA ALA A 178 -5.33 7.60 -3.45
C ALA A 178 -6.50 8.44 -3.97
N LYS A 179 -6.61 8.66 -5.28
CA LYS A 179 -7.74 9.38 -5.91
C LYS A 179 -9.11 8.75 -5.62
N GLY A 180 -9.15 7.43 -5.48
CA GLY A 180 -10.37 6.68 -5.17
C GLY A 180 -11.15 6.21 -6.40
N ASP A 181 -10.62 6.46 -7.60
CA ASP A 181 -11.30 6.18 -8.87
C ASP A 181 -11.21 4.70 -9.32
N GLY A 182 -10.38 3.89 -8.66
CA GLY A 182 -10.24 2.45 -8.92
C GLY A 182 -9.67 2.12 -10.32
N LEU A 183 -9.71 0.83 -10.69
CA LEU A 183 -9.11 0.30 -11.93
C LEU A 183 -9.71 0.87 -13.23
N SER A 184 -10.84 1.59 -13.15
CA SER A 184 -11.43 2.30 -14.30
C SER A 184 -10.65 3.55 -14.71
N PHE A 185 -9.71 4.01 -13.88
CA PHE A 185 -8.90 5.17 -14.21
C PHE A 185 -7.93 4.84 -15.35
N PRO A 186 -7.92 5.62 -16.45
CA PRO A 186 -7.06 5.32 -17.59
C PRO A 186 -5.58 5.59 -17.24
N LEU A 187 -4.83 4.49 -17.10
CA LEU A 187 -3.42 4.51 -16.70
C LEU A 187 -2.52 5.23 -17.72
N ASP A 188 -2.95 5.40 -18.96
CA ASP A 188 -2.21 6.11 -20.01
C ASP A 188 -2.39 7.64 -19.99
N GLN A 189 -3.28 8.19 -19.14
CA GLN A 189 -3.57 9.63 -19.06
C GLN A 189 -2.67 10.42 -18.10
N PHE A 190 -1.67 9.78 -17.50
CA PHE A 190 -0.70 10.43 -16.63
C PHE A 190 0.63 9.69 -16.67
N GLU A 191 1.68 10.35 -16.21
CA GLU A 191 3.05 9.87 -16.27
C GLU A 191 3.67 9.90 -14.87
N VAL A 192 4.33 8.81 -14.48
CA VAL A 192 5.15 8.75 -13.27
C VAL A 192 6.61 8.49 -13.62
N SER A 193 7.53 8.83 -12.71
CA SER A 193 8.91 8.37 -12.86
C SER A 193 8.95 6.84 -12.80
N LEU A 194 9.93 6.22 -13.46
CA LEU A 194 10.02 4.75 -13.53
C LEU A 194 11.44 4.20 -13.36
N ARG A 195 12.48 5.03 -13.51
CA ARG A 195 13.85 4.51 -13.54
C ARG A 195 14.27 4.01 -12.16
N PRO A 196 15.07 2.92 -12.08
CA PRO A 196 15.66 2.50 -10.83
C PRO A 196 16.49 3.64 -10.20
N ASN A 197 16.42 3.79 -8.87
CA ASN A 197 17.11 4.84 -8.10
C ASN A 197 16.68 6.29 -8.38
N GLU A 198 15.74 6.51 -9.30
CA GLU A 198 15.11 7.82 -9.47
C GLU A 198 14.11 8.08 -8.34
N LYS A 199 13.96 9.36 -7.97
CA LYS A 199 12.94 9.80 -7.03
C LYS A 199 11.54 9.42 -7.58
N ALA A 200 10.69 8.87 -6.73
CA ALA A 200 9.31 8.57 -7.11
C ALA A 200 8.51 9.89 -7.22
N GLU A 201 7.95 10.17 -8.39
CA GLU A 201 7.25 11.43 -8.68
C GLU A 201 6.11 11.21 -9.68
N LEU A 202 5.04 11.99 -9.54
CA LEU A 202 4.06 12.23 -10.59
C LEU A 202 4.65 13.29 -11.52
N LEU A 203 4.88 12.95 -12.78
CA LEU A 203 5.56 13.82 -13.74
C LEU A 203 4.60 14.73 -14.50
N ALA A 204 3.47 14.17 -14.92
CA ALA A 204 2.43 14.87 -15.65
C ALA A 204 1.09 14.16 -15.48
N THR A 205 0.01 14.92 -15.64
CA THR A 205 -1.32 14.40 -15.93
C THR A 205 -1.83 15.11 -17.17
N TYR A 206 -2.72 14.49 -17.93
CA TYR A 206 -3.26 15.07 -19.17
C TYR A 206 -4.56 15.85 -18.95
N TRP A 207 -4.98 16.03 -17.68
CA TRP A 207 -6.17 16.78 -17.29
C TRP A 207 -5.87 18.05 -16.48
N ASP A 208 -4.79 18.09 -15.70
CA ASP A 208 -4.38 19.28 -14.92
C ASP A 208 -2.85 19.29 -14.73
N GLU A 209 -2.16 20.18 -15.43
CA GLU A 209 -0.71 20.32 -15.37
C GLU A 209 -0.18 20.60 -13.95
N LYS A 210 -1.00 21.21 -13.08
CA LYS A 210 -0.66 21.54 -11.69
C LYS A 210 -0.97 20.39 -10.73
N GLU A 211 -1.65 19.33 -11.16
CA GLU A 211 -1.97 18.19 -10.29
C GLU A 211 -0.70 17.63 -9.66
N LYS A 212 0.39 17.48 -10.44
CA LYS A 212 1.68 16.99 -9.94
C LYS A 212 2.21 17.74 -8.71
N GLU A 213 1.87 19.02 -8.55
CA GLU A 213 2.31 19.84 -7.43
C GLU A 213 1.57 19.48 -6.13
N LYS A 214 0.45 18.76 -6.19
CA LYS A 214 -0.35 18.35 -5.04
C LYS A 214 0.17 17.05 -4.42
N TRP A 215 0.94 16.25 -5.15
CA TRP A 215 1.27 14.88 -4.79
C TRP A 215 2.69 14.69 -4.25
N SER A 216 2.82 13.80 -3.27
CA SER A 216 4.10 13.22 -2.83
C SER A 216 4.10 11.72 -3.09
N LEU A 217 5.10 11.22 -3.82
CA LEU A 217 5.27 9.80 -4.11
C LEU A 217 6.56 9.27 -3.46
N PHE A 218 6.53 8.01 -3.02
CA PHE A 218 7.68 7.35 -2.39
C PHE A 218 7.83 5.92 -2.91
N SER A 219 9.07 5.54 -3.26
CA SER A 219 9.43 4.15 -3.52
C SER A 219 9.52 3.36 -2.21
N VAL A 220 8.95 2.17 -2.20
CA VAL A 220 8.90 1.29 -1.04
C VAL A 220 9.46 -0.08 -1.43
N ALA A 221 10.48 -0.53 -0.71
CA ALA A 221 11.00 -1.90 -0.79
C ALA A 221 10.86 -2.52 0.60
N PRO A 222 9.76 -3.24 0.87
CA PRO A 222 9.51 -3.80 2.20
C PRO A 222 10.31 -5.06 2.49
N MET A 223 10.69 -5.79 1.44
CA MET A 223 11.48 -7.02 1.49
C MET A 223 12.14 -7.20 0.11
N ASP A 224 13.24 -7.94 0.06
CA ASP A 224 13.85 -8.33 -1.21
C ASP A 224 12.83 -9.06 -2.10
N GLY A 225 12.84 -8.74 -3.40
CA GLY A 225 11.84 -9.26 -4.36
C GLY A 225 10.50 -8.52 -4.37
N PHE A 226 10.24 -7.61 -3.43
CA PHE A 226 9.02 -6.80 -3.42
C PHE A 226 9.27 -5.36 -3.81
N VAL A 227 8.42 -4.83 -4.68
CA VAL A 227 8.41 -3.43 -5.11
C VAL A 227 7.06 -2.82 -4.71
N GLY A 228 7.07 -1.63 -4.15
CA GLY A 228 5.85 -0.93 -3.77
C GLY A 228 5.99 0.57 -3.86
N ALA A 229 4.86 1.26 -3.70
CA ALA A 229 4.80 2.71 -3.69
C ALA A 229 3.79 3.23 -2.66
N LEU A 230 4.01 4.46 -2.24
CA LEU A 230 3.07 5.27 -1.48
C LEU A 230 2.83 6.55 -2.28
N ALA A 231 1.57 6.91 -2.49
CA ALA A 231 1.14 8.20 -3.03
C ALA A 231 0.26 8.91 -2.02
N VAL A 232 0.51 10.19 -1.79
CA VAL A 232 -0.28 11.04 -0.89
C VAL A 232 -0.62 12.36 -1.57
N GLU A 233 -1.89 12.76 -1.51
CA GLU A 233 -2.38 14.07 -1.95
C GLU A 233 -2.05 15.13 -0.90
N GLY A 234 -0.77 15.43 -0.75
CA GLY A 234 -0.27 16.36 0.24
C GLY A 234 1.25 16.42 0.26
N LYS A 235 1.79 17.37 1.02
CA LYS A 235 3.24 17.54 1.19
C LYS A 235 3.71 16.75 2.40
N ILE A 236 4.15 15.52 2.15
CA ILE A 236 4.71 14.64 3.19
C ILE A 236 6.20 14.96 3.37
N LYS A 237 6.56 15.41 4.58
CA LYS A 237 7.94 15.73 4.95
C LYS A 237 8.71 14.50 5.40
N LYS A 238 8.01 13.49 5.92
CA LYS A 238 8.63 12.30 6.49
C LYS A 238 7.70 11.09 6.38
N VAL A 239 8.28 9.95 5.99
CA VAL A 239 7.63 8.65 6.08
C VAL A 239 8.33 7.82 7.15
N LYS A 240 7.57 7.30 8.11
CA LYS A 240 8.07 6.35 9.10
C LYS A 240 7.70 4.93 8.68
N TYR A 241 8.65 4.02 8.78
CA TYR A 241 8.54 2.65 8.30
C TYR A 241 8.55 1.68 9.47
N TRP A 242 7.43 1.00 9.67
CA TRP A 242 7.22 0.13 10.80
C TRP A 242 7.08 -1.32 10.35
N ASP A 243 7.70 -2.20 11.11
CA ASP A 243 7.48 -3.63 11.00
C ASP A 243 6.45 -4.07 12.04
N TRP A 244 5.37 -4.69 11.56
CA TRP A 244 4.36 -5.26 12.45
C TRP A 244 4.82 -6.53 13.16
N GLU A 245 5.97 -7.12 12.80
CA GLU A 245 6.47 -8.39 13.37
C GLU A 245 6.26 -8.52 14.88
N LYS A 246 5.22 -9.30 15.23
CA LYS A 246 4.82 -9.91 16.51
C LYS A 246 4.90 -9.08 17.80
N ASN A 247 5.18 -7.78 17.76
CA ASN A 247 5.39 -6.93 18.94
C ASN A 247 4.23 -5.99 19.27
N ILE A 248 3.01 -6.49 19.16
CA ILE A 248 1.90 -5.97 19.97
C ILE A 248 1.37 -7.18 20.70
N GLY A 249 1.68 -7.25 21.99
CA GLY A 249 1.21 -8.29 22.91
C GLY A 249 -0.31 -8.40 22.89
N PRO A 250 -0.89 -9.39 23.59
CA PRO A 250 -2.34 -9.48 23.69
C PRO A 250 -2.88 -8.12 24.10
N VAL A 251 -3.86 -7.62 23.35
CA VAL A 251 -4.72 -6.53 23.81
C VAL A 251 -5.30 -7.07 25.12
N LYS A 252 -4.81 -6.56 26.24
CA LYS A 252 -5.38 -6.83 27.56
C LYS A 252 -6.78 -6.24 27.62
#